data_AF-A0A0R2NEH3-F1
#
_entry.id   AF-A0A0R2NEH3-F1
#
_cell.length_a   1.000
_cell.length_b   1.000
_cell.length_c   1.000
_cell.angle_alpha   90.00
_cell.angle_beta   90.00
_cell.angle_gamma   90.00
#
_symmetry.space_group_name_H-M   'P 1'
#
loop_
_entity.id
_entity.type
_entity.pdbx_description
1 polymer ?
#
loop_
_entity_poly.entity_id
_entity_poly.type
_entity_poly.pdbx_seq_one_letter_code
_entity_poly.pdbx_strand_id
1 'polypeptide(L)'
;MRERQQTSIIQITGFIIWWISTLVIVIGGWLAFMDVSMRQANVMNAVPGVAGKDDLTFLISIAFILIFVQAASYLALKHLHAGSSIIWPVLLILLSFTGNVFYIIPGLSGLIFNITERR
;
A
#
# COMPACT_ATOMS: atom_id res chain seq x y z
N MET A 1 -21.16 -15.52 23.78
CA MET A 1 -22.35 -15.12 23.00
C MET A 1 -21.88 -14.20 21.88
N ARG A 2 -22.45 -14.35 20.69
CA ARG A 2 -21.99 -13.80 19.39
C ARG A 2 -21.56 -12.33 19.43
N GLU A 3 -20.25 -12.08 19.55
CA GLU A 3 -19.65 -10.88 18.98
C GLU A 3 -19.65 -11.11 17.47
N ARG A 4 -20.74 -10.69 16.80
CA ARG A 4 -20.66 -10.49 15.36
C ARG A 4 -19.53 -9.50 15.17
N GLN A 5 -18.53 -9.87 14.38
CA GLN A 5 -17.57 -8.96 13.78
C GLN A 5 -18.36 -7.89 13.01
N GLN A 6 -18.86 -6.88 13.70
CA GLN A 6 -19.21 -5.63 13.08
C GLN A 6 -17.85 -5.05 12.70
N THR A 7 -17.51 -5.20 11.42
CA THR A 7 -16.45 -4.41 10.80
C THR A 7 -16.66 -2.98 11.25
N SER A 8 -15.82 -2.51 12.16
CA SER A 8 -15.91 -1.17 12.70
C SER A 8 -15.85 -0.20 11.52
N ILE A 9 -16.59 0.91 11.60
CA ILE A 9 -16.57 1.96 10.57
C ILE A 9 -15.12 2.33 10.21
N ILE A 10 -14.21 2.29 11.19
CA ILE A 10 -12.77 2.51 11.03
C ILE A 10 -12.12 1.49 10.08
N GLN A 11 -12.44 0.20 10.19
CA GLN A 11 -11.94 -0.82 9.28
C GLN A 11 -12.48 -0.61 7.87
N ILE A 12 -13.76 -0.26 7.73
CA ILE A 12 -14.37 0.01 6.43
C ILE A 12 -13.68 1.21 5.77
N THR A 13 -13.50 2.32 6.50
CA THR A 13 -12.76 3.49 6.03
C THR A 13 -11.33 3.14 5.63
N GLY A 14 -10.64 2.32 6.43
CA GLY A 14 -9.30 1.85 6.12
C GLY A 14 -9.24 1.01 4.83
N PHE A 15 -10.20 0.12 4.62
CA PHE A 15 -10.30 -0.66 3.38
C PHE A 15 -10.63 0.19 2.15
N ILE A 16 -11.47 1.23 2.31
CA ILE A 16 -11.73 2.19 1.22
C ILE A 16 -10.45 2.92 0.83
N ILE A 17 -9.70 3.44 1.82
CA ILE A 17 -8.40 4.10 1.59
C ILE A 17 -7.43 3.12 0.92
N TRP A 18 -7.41 1.87 1.37
CA TRP A 18 -6.55 0.84 0.78
C TRP A 18 -6.89 0.56 -0.68
N TRP A 19 -8.18 0.45 -1.04
CA TRP A 19 -8.60 0.27 -2.43
C TRP A 19 -8.22 1.46 -3.31
N ILE A 20 -8.43 2.69 -2.82
CA ILE A 20 -8.06 3.91 -3.55
C ILE A 20 -6.55 3.94 -3.80
N SER A 21 -5.74 3.71 -2.76
CA SER A 21 -4.27 3.65 -2.87
C SER A 21 -3.84 2.56 -3.87
N THR A 22 -4.45 1.38 -3.80
CA THR A 22 -4.16 0.27 -4.72
C THR A 22 -4.47 0.62 -6.16
N LEU A 23 -5.62 1.26 -6.43
CA LEU A 23 -5.96 1.72 -7.77
C LEU A 23 -4.97 2.75 -8.30
N VAL A 24 -4.54 3.71 -7.48
CA VAL A 24 -3.53 4.70 -7.87
C VAL A 24 -2.20 4.03 -8.21
N ILE A 25 -1.75 3.06 -7.41
CA ILE A 25 -0.51 2.31 -7.67
C ILE A 25 -0.62 1.47 -8.94
N VAL A 26 -1.72 0.76 -9.15
CA VAL A 26 -1.92 -0.10 -10.33
C VAL A 26 -2.00 0.75 -11.60
N ILE A 27 -2.80 1.80 -11.61
CA ILE A 27 -2.97 2.67 -12.76
C ILE A 27 -1.67 3.46 -13.01
N GLY A 28 -1.10 4.07 -11.98
CA GLY A 28 0.14 4.83 -12.09
C GLY A 28 1.32 3.97 -12.52
N GLY A 29 1.44 2.76 -11.95
CA GLY A 29 2.45 1.78 -12.33
C GLY A 29 2.29 1.28 -13.77
N TRP A 30 1.05 1.04 -14.22
CA TRP A 30 0.77 0.69 -15.61
C TRP A 30 1.17 1.81 -16.58
N LEU A 31 0.82 3.05 -16.27
CA LEU A 31 1.21 4.21 -17.09
C LEU A 31 2.73 4.40 -17.15
N ALA A 32 3.42 4.26 -16.01
CA ALA A 32 4.88 4.32 -15.96
C ALA A 32 5.54 3.21 -16.77
N PHE A 33 5.02 1.98 -16.66
CA PHE A 33 5.49 0.84 -17.46
C PHE A 33 5.29 1.07 -18.96
N MET A 34 4.14 1.60 -19.38
CA MET A 34 3.88 1.94 -20.78
C MET A 34 4.85 3.01 -21.30
N ASP A 35 5.08 4.09 -20.54
CA ASP A 35 6.02 5.15 -20.94
C ASP A 35 7.44 4.61 -21.12
N VAL A 36 7.95 3.86 -20.15
CA VAL A 36 9.30 3.27 -20.25
C VAL A 36 9.39 2.26 -21.39
N SER A 37 8.36 1.44 -21.59
CA SER A 37 8.33 0.47 -22.70
C SER A 37 8.33 1.16 -24.07
N MET A 38 7.55 2.24 -24.24
CA MET A 38 7.51 3.02 -25.48
C MET A 38 8.84 3.73 -25.76
N ARG A 39 9.48 4.30 -24.72
CA ARG A 39 10.81 4.93 -24.84
C ARG A 39 11.87 3.91 -25.24
N GLN A 40 11.87 2.72 -24.61
CA GLN A 40 12.80 1.65 -24.98
C GLN A 40 12.59 1.18 -26.42
N ALA A 41 11.34 1.03 -26.87
CA ALA A 41 11.03 0.67 -28.25
C ALA A 41 11.58 1.71 -29.24
N ASN A 42 11.43 3.00 -28.95
CA ASN A 42 11.95 4.08 -29.79
C ASN A 42 13.49 4.13 -29.82
N VAL A 43 14.15 3.87 -28.69
CA VAL A 43 15.63 3.86 -28.60
C VAL A 43 16.24 2.63 -29.27
N MET A 44 15.63 1.44 -29.13
CA MET A 44 16.11 0.22 -29.80
C MET A 44 16.03 0.31 -31.32
N ASN A 45 15.07 1.07 -31.86
CA ASN A 45 14.97 1.36 -33.29
C ASN A 45 16.03 2.36 -33.79
N ALA A 46 16.63 3.16 -32.90
CA ALA A 46 17.60 4.20 -33.24
C ALA A 46 19.07 3.77 -33.08
N VAL A 47 19.38 2.91 -32.10
CA VAL A 47 20.75 2.42 -31.84
C VAL A 47 20.71 0.94 -31.42
N PRO A 48 21.11 -0.01 -32.30
CA PRO A 48 21.21 -1.41 -31.92
C PRO A 48 22.33 -1.60 -30.90
N GLY A 49 21.99 -2.04 -29.67
CA GLY A 49 22.98 -2.45 -28.66
C GLY A 49 22.95 -1.69 -27.33
N VAL A 50 22.23 -0.56 -27.23
CA VAL A 50 22.01 0.14 -25.95
C VAL A 50 20.79 -0.46 -25.28
N ALA A 51 21.00 -1.53 -24.52
CA ALA A 51 19.93 -2.15 -23.75
C ALA A 51 19.59 -1.24 -22.56
N GLY A 52 18.46 -0.54 -22.61
CA GLY A 52 17.90 0.28 -21.51
C GLY A 52 17.43 -0.53 -20.30
N LYS A 53 18.22 -1.53 -19.88
CA LYS A 53 17.88 -2.49 -18.81
C LYS A 53 17.75 -1.84 -17.43
N ASP A 54 18.38 -0.68 -17.22
CA ASP A 54 18.48 -0.08 -15.89
C ASP A 54 17.14 0.50 -15.42
N ASP A 55 16.40 1.19 -16.30
CA ASP A 55 15.11 1.80 -15.97
C ASP A 55 14.02 0.75 -15.71
N LEU A 56 14.00 -0.33 -16.49
CA LEU A 56 13.02 -1.41 -16.33
C LEU A 56 13.28 -2.20 -15.04
N THR A 57 14.55 -2.52 -14.75
CA THR A 57 14.95 -3.24 -13.53
C THR A 57 14.62 -2.42 -12.28
N PHE A 58 14.83 -1.11 -12.34
CA PHE A 58 14.46 -0.19 -11.27
C PHE A 58 12.94 -0.14 -11.05
N LEU A 59 12.14 -0.03 -12.12
CA LEU A 59 10.68 -0.07 -12.03
C LEU A 59 10.14 -1.38 -11.44
N ILE A 60 10.70 -2.52 -11.84
CA ILE A 60 10.32 -3.83 -11.29
C ILE A 60 10.63 -3.87 -9.78
N SER A 61 11.80 -3.36 -9.37
CA SER A 61 12.21 -3.33 -7.96
C SER A 61 11.25 -2.48 -7.12
N ILE A 62 10.85 -1.30 -7.62
CA ILE A 62 9.85 -0.45 -6.97
C ILE A 62 8.49 -1.16 -6.91
N ALA A 63 8.07 -1.84 -7.98
CA ALA A 63 6.80 -2.56 -8.00
C ALA A 63 6.74 -3.64 -6.91
N PHE A 64 7.82 -4.38 -6.69
CA PHE A 64 7.90 -5.35 -5.59
C PHE A 64 7.73 -4.70 -4.20
N ILE A 65 8.40 -3.57 -3.96
CA ILE A 65 8.27 -2.83 -2.70
C ILE A 65 6.83 -2.35 -2.51
N LEU A 66 6.21 -1.79 -3.55
CA LEU A 66 4.83 -1.31 -3.50
C LEU A 66 3.84 -2.45 -3.23
N ILE A 67 4.01 -3.62 -3.86
CA ILE A 67 3.20 -4.80 -3.60
C ILE A 67 3.35 -5.25 -2.14
N PHE A 68 4.57 -5.28 -1.62
CA PHE A 68 4.83 -5.62 -0.22
C PHE A 68 4.14 -4.66 0.74
N VAL A 69 4.24 -3.35 0.49
CA VAL A 69 3.55 -2.31 1.28
C VAL A 69 2.04 -2.51 1.26
N GLN A 70 1.43 -2.79 0.09
CA GLN A 70 -0.02 -3.04 0.01
C GLN A 70 -0.45 -4.30 0.73
N ALA A 71 0.33 -5.37 0.67
CA ALA A 71 0.06 -6.61 1.41
C ALA A 71 0.16 -6.40 2.92
N ALA A 72 1.20 -5.69 3.38
CA ALA A 72 1.38 -5.35 4.80
C ALA A 72 0.23 -4.46 5.31
N SER A 73 -0.16 -3.44 4.55
CA SER A 73 -1.30 -2.56 4.87
C SER A 73 -2.62 -3.32 4.95
N TYR A 74 -2.86 -4.27 4.02
CA TYR A 74 -4.04 -5.12 4.05
C TYR A 74 -4.09 -5.96 5.33
N LEU A 75 -2.98 -6.61 5.69
CA LEU A 75 -2.89 -7.42 6.91
C LEU A 75 -3.10 -6.57 8.16
N ALA A 76 -2.53 -5.37 8.19
CA ALA A 76 -2.67 -4.46 9.32
C ALA A 76 -4.11 -3.95 9.49
N LEU A 77 -4.81 -3.66 8.40
CA LEU A 77 -6.24 -3.30 8.43
C LEU A 77 -7.12 -4.46 8.88
N LYS A 78 -6.85 -5.66 8.36
CA LYS A 78 -7.57 -6.88 8.74
C LYS A 78 -7.45 -7.17 10.24
N HIS A 79 -6.29 -6.87 10.83
CA HIS A 79 -6.00 -7.11 12.24
C HIS A 79 -6.01 -5.85 13.12
N LEU A 80 -6.59 -4.74 12.62
CA LEU A 80 -6.56 -3.45 13.32
C LEU A 80 -7.13 -3.50 14.75
N HIS A 81 -8.12 -4.37 14.97
CA HIS A 81 -8.76 -4.62 16.27
C HIS A 81 -8.51 -6.05 16.76
N ALA A 82 -7.50 -6.76 16.24
CA ALA A 82 -7.25 -8.15 16.59
C ALA A 82 -6.47 -8.26 17.90
N GLY A 83 -7.21 -8.48 18.99
CA GLY A 83 -6.67 -8.43 20.35
C GLY A 83 -6.21 -7.02 20.70
N SER A 84 -5.95 -6.75 21.97
CA SER A 84 -5.50 -5.44 22.46
C SER A 84 -4.12 -5.00 21.92
N SER A 85 -3.61 -5.63 20.86
CA SER A 85 -2.30 -5.43 20.25
C SER A 85 -2.26 -4.12 19.47
N ILE A 86 -1.37 -3.22 19.93
CA ILE A 86 -1.12 -1.90 19.34
C ILE A 86 -0.22 -2.01 18.10
N ILE A 87 0.32 -3.20 17.81
CA ILE A 87 1.28 -3.43 16.71
C ILE A 87 0.67 -3.10 15.35
N TRP A 88 -0.58 -3.50 15.09
CA TRP A 88 -1.23 -3.28 13.79
C TRP A 88 -1.53 -1.80 13.49
N PRO A 89 -2.10 -1.02 14.42
CA PRO A 89 -2.20 0.43 14.26
C PRO A 89 -0.85 1.11 14.03
N VAL A 90 0.18 0.74 14.79
CA VAL A 90 1.53 1.31 14.65
C VAL A 90 2.13 0.96 13.29
N LEU A 91 1.95 -0.27 12.82
CA LEU A 91 2.40 -0.70 11.49
C LEU A 91 1.78 0.16 10.39
N LEU A 92 0.47 0.47 10.46
CA LEU A 92 -0.18 1.37 9.49
C LEU A 92 0.38 2.79 9.53
N ILE A 93 0.69 3.31 10.72
CA ILE A 93 1.32 4.62 10.87
C ILE A 93 2.71 4.61 10.23
N LEU A 94 3.52 3.57 10.46
CA LEU A 94 4.84 3.42 9.83
C LEU A 94 4.74 3.33 8.31
N LEU A 95 3.80 2.54 7.78
CA LEU A 95 3.56 2.42 6.34
C LEU A 95 3.02 3.72 5.71
N SER A 96 2.45 4.64 6.51
CA SER A 96 2.02 5.94 5.98
C SER A 96 3.19 6.81 5.51
N PHE A 97 4.37 6.63 6.09
CA PHE A 97 5.59 7.36 5.71
C PHE A 97 6.21 6.84 4.41
N THR A 98 5.81 5.68 3.91
CA THR A 98 6.33 5.12 2.65
C THR A 98 5.61 5.65 1.41
N GLY A 99 4.90 6.78 1.53
CA GLY A 99 4.18 7.46 0.44
C GLY A 99 2.66 7.30 0.47
N ASN A 100 2.11 6.47 1.36
CA ASN A 100 0.66 6.30 1.53
C ASN A 100 0.15 7.02 2.78
N VAL A 101 0.26 8.35 2.80
CA VAL A 101 -0.08 9.21 3.96
C VAL A 101 -1.49 8.95 4.49
N PHE A 102 -2.44 8.58 3.63
CA PHE A 102 -3.82 8.29 4.03
C PHE A 102 -3.96 7.11 5.01
N TYR A 103 -2.98 6.19 5.10
CA TYR A 103 -3.02 5.12 6.10
C TYR A 103 -2.84 5.61 7.54
N ILE A 104 -2.44 6.87 7.74
CA ILE A 104 -2.38 7.46 9.08
C ILE A 104 -3.77 7.54 9.74
N ILE A 105 -4.83 7.70 8.94
CA ILE A 105 -6.21 7.82 9.43
C ILE A 105 -6.65 6.52 10.13
N PRO A 106 -6.70 5.36 9.45
CA PRO A 106 -7.05 4.11 10.12
C PRO A 106 -6.04 3.70 11.19
N GLY A 107 -4.75 4.06 11.02
CA GLY A 107 -3.71 3.81 12.03
C GLY A 107 -3.96 4.54 13.36
N LEU A 108 -4.21 5.85 13.33
CA LEU A 108 -4.51 6.63 14.53
C LEU A 108 -5.84 6.20 15.18
N SER A 109 -6.86 5.95 14.37
CA SER A 109 -8.15 5.48 14.90
C SER A 109 -8.05 4.12 15.59
N GLY A 110 -7.30 3.17 15.02
CA GLY A 110 -7.04 1.87 15.66
C GLY A 110 -6.20 1.98 16.94
N LEU A 111 -5.31 2.97 17.02
CA LEU A 111 -4.52 3.25 18.22
C LEU A 111 -5.42 3.77 19.36
N ILE A 112 -6.29 4.74 19.06
CA ILE A 112 -7.24 5.32 20.02
C ILE A 112 -8.18 4.24 20.55
N PHE A 113 -8.68 3.36 19.67
CA PHE A 113 -9.55 2.25 20.06
C PHE A 113 -8.85 1.31 21.05
N ASN A 114 -7.63 0.85 20.73
CA ASN A 114 -6.85 -0.02 21.61
C ASN A 114 -6.50 0.62 22.97
N ILE A 115 -6.24 1.93 23.00
CA ILE A 115 -5.96 2.64 24.26
C ILE A 115 -7.23 2.76 25.10
N THR A 116 -8.39 2.99 24.47
CA THR A 116 -9.68 3.13 25.15
C THR A 116 -10.13 1.80 25.75
N GLU A 117 -9.95 0.69 25.04
CA GLU A 117 -10.34 -0.65 25.51
C GLU A 117 -9.43 -1.20 26.62
N ARG A 118 -8.20 -0.67 26.76
CA ARG A 118 -7.27 -1.02 27.84
C ARG A 118 -7.51 -0.22 29.15
N ARG A 119 -8.35 0.81 29.14
CA ARG A 119 -8.74 1.58 30.33
C ARG A 119 -10.00 1.00 30.97
#